data_AF-A0A8C3F7T0-F1
#
_entry.id   AF-A0A8C3F7T0-F1
#
_cell.length_a   1.000
_cell.length_b   1.000
_cell.length_c   1.000
_cell.angle_alpha   90.00
_cell.angle_beta   90.00
_cell.angle_gamma   90.00
#
_symmetry.space_group_name_H-M   'P 1'
#
loop_
_entity.id
_entity.type
_entity.pdbx_description
1 polymer ?
#
loop_
_entity_poly.entity_id
_entity_poly.type
_entity_poly.pdbx_seq_one_letter_code
_entity_poly.pdbx_strand_id
1 'polypeptide(L)'
;MAAVSRTLGLLRQDAMHRLLPIACHLHTSLSQYNSNRTSIARIQRQTYGRSYPVLLVRPDGSTIHIRYKEPRRILTMPVDINTLSEAERRARLRKRDSRRLKSKQEEVLDDFNLDDYRKFWKKK
;
A
#
# COMPACT_ATOMS: atom_id res chain seq x y z
N MET A 1 -55.23 -44.95 -33.33
CA MET A 1 -53.77 -44.82 -33.10
C MET A 1 -53.48 -43.33 -32.97
N ALA A 2 -53.58 -42.77 -31.75
CA ALA A 2 -52.46 -42.42 -30.86
C ALA A 2 -51.74 -41.12 -31.32
N ALA A 3 -51.46 -40.11 -30.51
CA ALA A 3 -51.77 -39.81 -29.12
C ALA A 3 -51.57 -38.30 -28.90
N VAL A 4 -52.26 -37.79 -27.89
CA VAL A 4 -52.17 -36.47 -27.27
C VAL A 4 -50.74 -36.17 -26.79
N SER A 5 -50.24 -34.94 -26.97
CA SER A 5 -49.53 -34.22 -25.90
C SER A 5 -49.25 -32.75 -26.26
N ARG A 6 -49.93 -31.85 -25.54
CA ARG A 6 -49.56 -30.44 -25.40
C ARG A 6 -48.67 -30.33 -24.16
N THR A 7 -47.40 -29.98 -24.31
CA THR A 7 -46.53 -29.68 -23.16
C THR A 7 -46.37 -28.16 -23.03
N LEU A 8 -47.20 -27.56 -22.16
CA LEU A 8 -46.94 -26.24 -21.59
C LEU A 8 -45.75 -26.37 -20.65
N GLY A 9 -44.60 -25.82 -21.04
CA GLY A 9 -43.43 -25.71 -20.18
C GLY A 9 -43.67 -24.65 -19.12
N LEU A 10 -43.96 -25.08 -17.89
CA LEU A 10 -43.93 -24.25 -16.69
C LEU A 10 -42.51 -23.70 -16.50
N LEU A 11 -42.31 -22.42 -16.86
CA LEU A 11 -41.09 -21.70 -16.54
C LEU A 11 -41.10 -21.43 -15.03
N ARG A 12 -40.44 -22.36 -14.34
CA ARG A 12 -40.13 -22.39 -12.91
C ARG A 12 -39.91 -20.99 -12.33
N GLN A 13 -40.83 -20.61 -11.43
CA GLN A 13 -40.71 -19.48 -10.52
C GLN A 13 -39.50 -19.70 -9.60
N ASP A 14 -38.34 -19.14 -9.94
CA ASP A 14 -37.19 -19.06 -9.00
C ASP A 14 -36.87 -17.60 -8.59
N ALA A 15 -37.84 -16.70 -8.78
CA ALA A 15 -37.70 -15.27 -8.49
C ALA A 15 -38.06 -14.88 -7.04
N MET A 16 -38.23 -15.83 -6.12
CA MET A 16 -38.74 -15.55 -4.76
C MET A 16 -37.78 -15.93 -3.61
N HIS A 17 -36.48 -16.10 -3.89
CA HIS A 17 -35.48 -16.25 -2.82
C HIS A 17 -34.76 -14.94 -2.42
N ARG A 18 -35.16 -13.78 -2.97
CA ARG A 18 -34.53 -12.47 -2.65
C ARG A 18 -35.36 -11.55 -1.76
N LEU A 19 -36.51 -12.00 -1.23
CA LEU A 19 -37.44 -11.17 -0.46
C LEU A 19 -37.62 -11.60 1.00
N LEU A 20 -36.75 -12.45 1.54
CA LEU A 20 -36.66 -12.61 2.99
C LEU A 20 -35.59 -11.67 3.51
N PRO A 21 -35.92 -10.70 4.39
CA PRO A 21 -34.87 -10.06 5.17
C PRO A 21 -34.17 -11.19 5.89
N ILE A 22 -32.85 -11.32 5.68
CA ILE A 22 -32.03 -12.16 6.53
C ILE A 22 -32.40 -11.70 7.94
N ALA A 23 -33.01 -12.59 8.72
CA ALA A 23 -33.28 -12.35 10.12
C ALA A 23 -31.91 -12.26 10.78
N CYS A 24 -31.32 -11.08 10.73
CA CYS A 24 -30.12 -10.74 11.47
C CYS A 24 -30.57 -10.84 12.92
N HIS A 25 -30.32 -12.00 13.54
CA HIS A 25 -30.50 -12.17 14.97
C HIS A 25 -29.89 -10.95 15.66
N LEU A 26 -30.77 -10.10 16.18
CA LEU A 26 -30.40 -8.90 16.90
C LEU A 26 -29.62 -9.38 18.11
N HIS A 27 -28.30 -9.26 18.02
CA HIS A 27 -27.40 -9.56 19.10
C HIS A 27 -27.82 -8.63 20.26
N THR A 28 -28.42 -9.18 21.31
CA THR A 28 -28.83 -8.47 22.54
C THR A 28 -27.63 -8.06 23.40
N SER A 29 -26.47 -7.82 22.77
CA SER A 29 -25.31 -7.25 23.45
C SER A 29 -25.48 -5.74 23.56
N LEU A 30 -25.34 -5.22 24.78
CA LEU A 30 -25.23 -3.79 25.05
C LEU A 30 -24.23 -3.15 24.07
N SER A 31 -24.59 -2.04 23.43
CA SER A 31 -23.73 -1.38 22.43
C SER A 31 -22.40 -0.98 23.07
N GLN A 32 -21.36 -1.78 22.87
CA GLN A 32 -20.02 -1.43 23.29
C GLN A 32 -19.47 -0.38 22.34
N TYR A 33 -19.11 0.79 22.87
CA TYR A 33 -18.45 1.87 22.13
C TYR A 33 -16.96 1.55 21.96
N ASN A 34 -16.66 0.46 21.24
CA ASN A 34 -15.31 0.07 20.89
C ASN A 34 -15.09 0.19 19.37
N SER A 35 -13.83 0.23 18.96
CA SER A 35 -13.43 0.26 17.56
C SER A 35 -13.81 -1.00 16.78
N ASN A 36 -14.08 -2.10 17.47
CA ASN A 36 -14.39 -3.39 16.84
C ASN A 36 -15.84 -3.46 16.34
N ARG A 37 -16.75 -2.63 16.86
CA ARG A 37 -18.20 -2.63 16.56
C ARG A 37 -18.51 -2.65 15.06
N THR A 38 -17.72 -1.94 14.25
CA THR A 38 -17.89 -1.85 12.78
C THR A 38 -16.67 -2.28 11.99
N SER A 39 -15.72 -2.98 12.64
CA SER A 39 -14.46 -3.40 12.02
C SER A 39 -14.65 -4.49 10.95
N ILE A 40 -15.61 -5.40 11.16
CA ILE A 40 -15.92 -6.49 10.23
C ILE A 40 -17.02 -6.03 9.27
N ALA A 41 -16.63 -5.72 8.03
CA ALA A 41 -17.55 -5.25 6.99
C ALA A 41 -17.26 -5.86 5.61
N ARG A 42 -18.21 -5.76 4.67
CA ARG A 42 -18.05 -6.17 3.27
C ARG A 42 -18.41 -5.05 2.30
N ILE A 43 -17.93 -5.13 1.06
CA ILE A 43 -18.34 -4.21 -0.01
C ILE A 43 -19.79 -4.54 -0.38
N GLN A 44 -20.68 -3.55 -0.33
CA GLN A 44 -22.11 -3.74 -0.58
C GLN A 44 -22.50 -3.67 -2.07
N ARG A 45 -21.56 -3.31 -2.95
CA ARG A 45 -21.80 -3.25 -4.40
C ARG A 45 -21.95 -4.66 -4.97
N GLN A 46 -22.86 -4.83 -5.93
CA GLN A 46 -23.10 -6.12 -6.61
C GLN A 46 -21.88 -6.57 -7.44
N THR A 47 -21.31 -5.64 -8.21
CA THR A 47 -20.11 -5.87 -9.02
C THR A 47 -18.98 -4.99 -8.49
N TYR A 48 -17.87 -5.60 -8.10
CA TYR A 48 -16.67 -4.90 -7.64
C TYR A 48 -15.41 -5.70 -7.99
N GLY A 49 -14.31 -4.98 -8.22
CA GLY A 49 -13.00 -5.60 -8.42
C GLY A 49 -12.45 -6.18 -7.12
N ARG A 50 -11.61 -7.21 -7.22
CA ARG A 50 -10.94 -7.81 -6.06
C ARG A 50 -10.11 -6.75 -5.34
N SER A 51 -10.26 -6.69 -4.01
CA SER A 51 -9.49 -5.82 -3.13
C SER A 51 -8.76 -6.63 -2.07
N TYR A 52 -7.54 -6.24 -1.74
CA TYR A 52 -6.68 -6.92 -0.77
C TYR A 52 -6.54 -6.07 0.49
N PRO A 53 -6.48 -6.68 1.69
CA PRO A 53 -6.16 -5.96 2.91
C PRO A 53 -4.68 -5.56 2.90
N VAL A 54 -4.42 -4.27 3.14
CA VAL A 54 -3.08 -3.69 3.11
C VAL A 54 -2.87 -2.80 4.33
N LEU A 55 -1.67 -2.83 4.90
CA LEU A 55 -1.29 -1.97 6.01
C LEU A 55 -0.78 -0.62 5.49
N LEU A 56 -1.53 0.45 5.75
CA LEU A 56 -1.12 1.82 5.44
C LEU A 56 -0.39 2.42 6.64
N VAL A 57 0.86 2.80 6.43
CA VAL A 57 1.71 3.52 7.38
C VAL A 57 1.63 5.01 7.07
N ARG A 58 1.17 5.79 8.04
CA ARG A 58 1.12 7.25 7.98
C ARG A 58 2.51 7.87 8.23
N PRO A 59 2.74 9.15 7.88
CA PRO A 59 3.99 9.84 8.20
C PRO A 59 4.29 9.86 9.72
N ASP A 60 3.26 9.83 10.55
CA ASP A 60 3.35 9.79 12.02
C ASP A 60 3.77 8.40 12.56
N GLY A 61 3.91 7.40 11.67
CA GLY A 61 4.19 6.01 12.02
C GLY A 61 2.96 5.19 12.43
N SER A 62 1.80 5.84 12.62
CA SER A 62 0.54 5.13 12.89
C SER A 62 0.12 4.25 11.70
N THR A 63 -0.58 3.15 12.00
CA THR A 63 -0.93 2.13 11.00
C THR A 63 -2.43 1.88 10.97
N ILE A 64 -2.97 1.73 9.77
CA ILE A 64 -4.38 1.37 9.55
C ILE A 64 -4.51 0.31 8.47
N HIS A 65 -5.49 -0.57 8.60
CA HIS A 65 -5.80 -1.58 7.58
C HIS A 65 -6.79 -1.01 6.57
N ILE A 66 -6.42 -1.00 5.29
CA ILE A 66 -7.28 -0.54 4.20
C ILE A 66 -7.42 -1.63 3.14
N ARG A 67 -8.44 -1.51 2.28
CA ARG A 67 -8.61 -2.37 1.10
C ARG A 67 -8.01 -1.69 -0.12
N TYR A 68 -7.06 -2.32 -0.78
CA TYR A 68 -6.35 -1.80 -1.95
C TYR A 68 -6.52 -2.70 -3.17
N LYS A 69 -6.31 -2.16 -4.37
CA LYS A 69 -6.50 -2.91 -5.63
C LYS A 69 -5.42 -3.98 -5.83
N GLU A 70 -4.19 -3.66 -5.44
CA GLU A 70 -3.04 -4.55 -5.59
C GLU A 70 -2.74 -5.28 -4.28
N PRO A 71 -2.24 -6.52 -4.34
CA PRO A 71 -1.86 -7.30 -3.16
C PRO A 71 -0.51 -6.84 -2.59
N ARG A 72 -0.43 -5.60 -2.10
CA ARG A 72 0.76 -5.06 -1.41
C ARG A 72 0.66 -5.36 0.08
N ARG A 73 1.77 -5.65 0.74
CA ARG A 73 1.76 -5.87 2.20
C ARG A 73 1.67 -4.54 2.98
N ILE A 74 2.49 -3.57 2.58
CA ILE A 74 2.65 -2.28 3.27
C ILE A 74 2.64 -1.15 2.25
N LEU A 75 1.93 -0.07 2.57
CA LEU A 75 1.96 1.20 1.86
C LEU A 75 2.45 2.29 2.82
N THR A 76 3.53 2.97 2.48
CA THR A 76 4.08 4.07 3.28
C THR A 76 3.67 5.40 2.69
N MET A 77 2.94 6.21 3.45
CA MET A 77 2.61 7.58 3.06
C MET A 77 3.84 8.47 3.18
N PRO A 78 4.19 9.22 2.12
CA PRO A 78 5.25 10.21 2.21
C PRO A 78 4.81 11.37 3.11
N VAL A 79 5.80 12.07 3.66
CA VAL A 79 5.57 13.37 4.33
C VAL A 79 5.34 14.42 3.24
N ASP A 80 4.25 15.18 3.35
CA ASP A 80 4.01 16.32 2.46
C ASP A 80 5.01 17.43 2.75
N ILE A 81 5.64 17.97 1.72
CA ILE A 81 6.64 19.04 1.83
C ILE A 81 5.96 20.39 2.06
N ASN A 82 4.72 20.56 1.59
CA ASN A 82 3.99 21.82 1.62
C ASN A 82 3.43 22.15 3.01
N THR A 83 3.18 21.14 3.83
CA THR A 83 2.70 21.32 5.21
C THR A 83 3.81 21.62 6.21
N LEU A 84 5.08 21.37 5.86
CA LEU A 84 6.21 21.58 6.77
C LEU A 84 6.58 23.06 6.90
N SER A 85 7.06 23.43 8.08
CA SER A 85 7.69 24.72 8.31
C SER A 85 8.97 24.85 7.46
N GLU A 86 9.35 26.09 7.12
CA GLU A 86 10.56 26.35 6.33
C GLU A 86 11.83 25.82 7.03
N ALA A 87 11.87 25.89 8.36
CA ALA A 87 12.98 25.40 9.15
C ALA A 87 13.15 23.88 9.01
N GLU A 88 12.06 23.12 9.16
CA GLU A 88 12.06 21.66 9.00
C GLU A 88 12.37 21.24 7.56
N ARG A 89 11.83 21.98 6.58
CA ARG A 89 12.13 21.76 5.16
C ARG A 89 13.63 21.93 4.88
N ARG A 90 14.25 23.01 5.37
CA ARG A 90 15.70 23.26 5.24
C ARG A 90 16.51 22.18 5.97
N ALA A 91 16.11 21.77 7.17
CA ALA A 91 16.79 20.71 7.91
C ALA A 91 16.78 19.36 7.15
N ARG A 92 15.64 18.99 6.54
CA ARG A 92 15.53 17.80 5.70
C ARG A 92 16.41 17.89 4.44
N LEU A 93 16.46 19.06 3.81
CA LEU A 93 17.33 19.29 2.65
C LEU A 93 18.81 19.09 3.01
N ARG A 94 19.27 19.68 4.11
CA ARG A 94 20.64 19.48 4.63
C ARG A 94 20.95 18.01 4.92
N LYS A 95 20.01 17.28 5.54
CA LYS A 95 20.16 15.83 5.81
C LYS A 95 20.22 14.99 4.53
N ARG A 96 19.52 15.40 3.48
CA ARG A 96 19.58 14.74 2.17
C ARG A 96 20.93 14.97 1.50
N ASP A 97 21.41 16.20 1.49
CA ASP A 97 22.61 16.60 0.76
C ASP A 97 23.89 16.13 1.47
N SER A 98 23.89 16.04 2.80
CA SER A 98 25.01 15.45 3.57
C SER A 98 25.27 13.99 3.23
N ARG A 99 24.25 13.24 2.78
CA ARG A 99 24.42 11.86 2.28
C ARG A 99 25.10 11.82 0.90
N ARG A 100 24.92 12.85 0.07
CA ARG A 100 25.54 12.93 -1.27
C ARG A 100 27.03 13.27 -1.19
N LEU A 101 27.41 14.15 -0.25
CA LEU A 101 28.78 14.64 -0.13
C LEU A 101 29.79 13.58 0.36
N LYS A 102 29.35 12.58 1.13
CA LYS A 102 30.24 11.52 1.69
C LYS A 102 30.93 10.63 0.65
N SER A 103 30.61 10.77 -0.63
CA SER A 103 31.17 9.95 -1.72
C SER A 103 32.52 10.46 -2.26
N LYS A 104 32.97 11.64 -1.83
CA LYS A 104 34.34 12.12 -2.10
C LYS A 104 35.12 12.11 -0.80
N GLN A 105 35.62 10.93 -0.42
CA GLN A 105 36.91 10.96 0.26
C GLN A 105 37.86 11.51 -0.78
N GLU A 106 38.36 12.73 -0.56
CA GLU A 106 39.53 13.20 -1.28
C GLU A 106 40.57 12.09 -1.12
N GLU A 107 40.87 11.41 -2.23
CA GLU A 107 42.08 10.60 -2.31
C GLU A 107 43.19 11.58 -1.95
N VAL A 108 43.67 11.49 -0.72
CA VAL A 108 44.89 12.15 -0.30
C VAL A 108 45.91 11.64 -1.31
N LEU A 109 46.31 12.51 -2.24
CA LEU A 109 47.33 12.19 -3.21
C LEU A 109 48.53 11.72 -2.39
N ASP A 110 48.88 10.44 -2.55
CA ASP A 110 50.03 9.81 -1.91
C ASP A 110 51.25 10.72 -2.05
N ASP A 111 52.15 10.70 -1.05
CA ASP A 111 53.42 11.43 -1.07
C ASP A 111 54.21 11.06 -2.33
N PHE A 112 53.99 11.84 -3.40
CA PHE A 112 54.51 11.56 -4.72
C PHE A 112 56.00 11.85 -4.75
N ASN A 113 56.82 10.81 -4.64
CA ASN A 113 58.27 10.91 -4.69
C ASN A 113 58.77 10.81 -6.14
N LEU A 114 59.24 11.95 -6.67
CA LEU A 114 59.78 12.07 -8.03
C LEU A 114 61.00 11.17 -8.30
N ASP A 115 61.78 10.85 -7.26
CA ASP A 115 63.03 10.09 -7.38
C ASP A 115 62.82 8.65 -7.85
N ASP A 116 61.70 8.02 -7.48
CA ASP A 116 61.38 6.64 -7.87
C ASP A 116 61.18 6.47 -9.38
N TYR A 117 60.85 7.57 -10.06
CA TYR A 117 60.54 7.61 -11.49
C TYR A 117 61.71 8.09 -12.35
N ARG A 118 62.79 8.60 -11.74
CA ARG A 118 63.98 9.12 -12.44
C ARG A 118 64.66 8.06 -13.33
N LYS A 119 64.53 6.78 -12.96
CA LYS A 119 65.06 5.62 -13.72
C LYS A 119 64.48 5.47 -15.12
N PHE A 120 63.32 6.04 -15.40
CA PHE A 120 62.64 5.94 -16.69
C PHE A 120 62.96 7.10 -17.64
N TRP A 121 63.73 8.10 -17.21
CA TRP A 121 63.99 9.30 -18.01
C TRP A 121 65.06 9.10 -19.09
N LYS A 122 65.91 8.08 -18.94
CA LYS A 122 66.86 7.71 -19.99
C LYS A 122 66.26 6.60 -20.83
N LYS A 123 65.80 6.93 -22.04
CA LYS A 123 65.47 5.93 -23.07
C LYS A 123 66.76 5.24 -23.52
N LYS A 124 66.71 3.92 -23.62
CA LYS A 124 67.76 3.08 -24.21
C LYS A 124 67.72 3.18 -25.72
#